data_AF-A0A0F9N304-F1
#
_entry.id   AF-A0A0F9N304-F1
#
_cell.length_a   1.000
_cell.length_b   1.000
_cell.length_c   1.000
_cell.angle_alpha   90.00
_cell.angle_beta   90.00
_cell.angle_gamma   90.00
#
_symmetry.space_group_name_H-M   'P 1'
#
loop_
_entity.id
_entity.type
_entity.pdbx_description
1 polymer ?
#
loop_
_entity_poly.entity_id
_entity_poly.type
_entity_poly.pdbx_seq_one_letter_code
_entity_poly.pdbx_strand_id
1 'polypeptide(L)' 'MSENIFTDDQKQEIRDALEMEKPVRELLTRAKQAGLDTEKQEGRLTESLQKLRGIQRSFFPEG' A
#
# COMPACT_ATOMS: atom_id res chain seq x y z
N MET A 1 3.51 23.07 15.44
CA MET A 1 2.49 22.00 15.59
C MET A 1 2.23 21.50 14.19
N SER A 2 2.42 20.21 13.92
CA SER A 2 2.08 19.62 12.62
C SER A 2 0.56 19.69 12.49
N GLU A 3 0.05 20.64 11.71
CA GLU A 3 -1.34 20.63 11.28
C GLU A 3 -1.63 19.23 10.72
N ASN A 4 -2.71 18.60 11.18
CA ASN A 4 -3.10 17.30 10.69
C ASN A 4 -3.61 17.49 9.26
N ILE A 5 -2.70 17.36 8.30
CA ILE A 5 -2.95 17.66 6.87
C ILE A 5 -3.91 16.64 6.25
N PHE A 6 -4.17 15.53 6.95
CA PHE A 6 -5.09 14.48 6.55
C PHE A 6 -6.33 14.45 7.43
N THR A 7 -7.50 14.38 6.80
CA THR A 7 -8.76 14.06 7.47
C THR A 7 -8.74 12.61 7.96
N ASP A 8 -9.60 12.27 8.92
CA ASP A 8 -9.71 10.90 9.44
C ASP A 8 -10.05 9.87 8.33
N ASP A 9 -10.91 10.26 7.39
CA ASP A 9 -11.24 9.46 6.21
C ASP A 9 -10.01 9.18 5.35
N GLN A 10 -9.14 10.17 5.10
CA GLN A 10 -7.92 9.98 4.32
C GLN A 10 -6.91 9.05 5.03
N LYS A 11 -6.90 9.04 6.36
CA LYS A 11 -6.07 8.08 7.12
C LYS A 11 -6.61 6.67 6.96
N GLN A 12 -7.94 6.53 6.98
CA GLN A 12 -8.59 5.26 6.79
C GLN A 12 -8.36 4.73 5.37
N GLU A 13 -8.46 5.56 4.35
CA GLU A 13 -8.12 5.20 2.96
C GLU A 13 -6.69 4.67 2.82
N ILE A 14 -5.71 5.31 3.48
CA ILE A 14 -4.32 4.86 3.48
C ILE A 14 -4.18 3.49 4.17
N ARG A 15 -4.86 3.29 5.31
CA ARG A 15 -4.85 2.00 6.02
C ARG A 15 -5.48 0.90 5.18
N ASP A 16 -6.67 1.14 4.61
CA ASP A 16 -7.36 0.19 3.74
C ASP A 16 -6.49 -0.20 2.53
N ALA A 17 -5.81 0.79 1.92
CA ALA A 17 -4.89 0.54 0.81
C ALA A 17 -3.67 -0.30 1.22
N LEU A 18 -3.17 -0.15 2.45
CA LEU A 18 -2.08 -0.97 2.99
C LEU A 18 -2.55 -2.39 3.31
N GLU A 19 -3.78 -2.56 3.82
CA GLU A 19 -4.37 -3.88 4.09
C GLU A 19 -4.58 -4.71 2.80
N MET A 20 -4.81 -4.03 1.67
CA MET A 20 -4.90 -4.65 0.35
C MET A 20 -3.59 -5.26 -0.15
N GLU A 21 -2.44 -5.05 0.52
CA GLU A 21 -1.17 -5.66 0.16
C GLU A 21 -1.28 -7.19 0.03
N LYS A 22 -1.79 -7.85 1.08
CA LYS A 22 -1.85 -9.31 1.14
C LYS A 22 -2.69 -9.92 0.01
N PRO A 23 -3.96 -9.52 -0.21
CA PRO A 23 -4.77 -10.09 -1.28
C PRO A 23 -4.19 -9.80 -2.67
N VAL A 24 -3.60 -8.63 -2.90
CA VAL A 24 -2.99 -8.32 -4.20
C VAL A 24 -1.73 -9.16 -4.43
N ARG A 25 -0.89 -9.40 -3.41
CA ARG A 25 0.27 -10.31 -3.53
C ARG A 25 -0.15 -11.75 -3.83
N GLU A 26 -1.21 -12.24 -3.18
CA GLU A 26 -1.76 -13.57 -3.45
C GLU A 26 -2.26 -13.69 -4.90
N LEU A 27 -2.94 -12.65 -5.41
CA LEU A 27 -3.40 -12.61 -6.79
C LEU A 27 -2.22 -12.61 -7.79
N LEU A 28 -1.20 -11.79 -7.55
CA LEU A 28 0.01 -11.75 -8.39
C LEU A 28 0.74 -13.10 -8.37
N THR A 29 0.79 -13.76 -7.21
CA THR A 29 1.39 -15.10 -7.09
C THR A 29 0.64 -16.13 -7.94
N ARG A 30 -0.69 -16.12 -7.91
CA ARG A 30 -1.52 -17.01 -8.76
C ARG A 30 -1.33 -16.71 -10.25
N ALA A 31 -1.27 -15.44 -10.62
CA ALA A 31 -1.00 -15.03 -12.00
C ALA A 31 0.37 -15.51 -12.48
N LYS A 32 1.40 -15.37 -11.65
CA LYS A 32 2.76 -15.87 -11.92
C LYS A 32 2.79 -17.40 -12.10
N GLN A 33 2.07 -18.13 -11.25
CA GLN A 33 1.92 -19.59 -11.36
C GLN A 33 1.19 -20.01 -12.65
N ALA A 34 0.30 -19.16 -13.16
CA ALA A 34 -0.36 -19.37 -14.46
C ALA A 34 0.53 -18.99 -15.67
N GLY A 35 1.79 -18.58 -15.44
CA GLY A 35 2.74 -18.22 -16.49
C GLY A 35 2.63 -16.78 -16.98
N LEU A 36 1.89 -15.92 -16.28
CA LEU A 36 1.85 -14.49 -16.60
C LEU A 36 3.09 -13.79 -16.05
N ASP A 37 3.63 -12.84 -16.82
CA ASP A 37 4.67 -11.94 -16.33
C ASP A 37 4.05 -10.87 -15.41
N THR A 38 4.39 -10.98 -14.12
CA THR A 38 3.91 -10.11 -13.05
C THR A 38 4.97 -9.16 -12.50
N GLU A 39 6.20 -9.19 -13.03
CA GLU A 39 7.35 -8.48 -12.43
C GLU A 39 7.08 -6.97 -12.32
N LYS A 40 6.53 -6.38 -13.38
CA LYS A 40 6.18 -4.94 -13.41
C LYS A 40 5.12 -4.59 -12.37
N GLN A 41 4.14 -5.46 -12.17
CA GLN A 41 3.03 -5.27 -11.24
C GLN A 41 3.49 -5.45 -9.79
N GLU A 42 4.37 -6.41 -9.53
CA GLU A 42 5.03 -6.61 -8.23
C GLU A 42 5.91 -5.39 -7.86
N GLY A 43 6.64 -4.84 -8.83
CA GLY A 43 7.42 -3.62 -8.66
C GLY A 43 6.55 -2.42 -8.31
N ARG A 44 5.47 -2.19 -9.07
CA ARG A 44 4.50 -1.10 -8.80
C ARG A 44 3.84 -1.22 -7.44
N LEU A 45 3.40 -2.43 -7.07
CA LEU A 45 2.80 -2.66 -5.76
C LEU A 45 3.79 -2.31 -4.64
N THR A 46 5.04 -2.76 -4.77
CA THR A 46 6.09 -2.48 -3.77
C THR A 46 6.37 -0.99 -3.65
N GLU A 47 6.49 -0.27 -4.77
CA GLU A 47 6.71 1.18 -4.78
C GLU A 47 5.54 1.94 -4.13
N SER A 48 4.31 1.58 -4.48
CA SER A 48 3.10 2.19 -3.90
C SER A 48 3.03 1.96 -2.39
N LEU A 49 3.29 0.74 -1.91
CA LEU A 49 3.31 0.44 -0.48
C LEU A 49 4.41 1.17 0.27
N GLN A 50 5.59 1.33 -0.33
CA GLN A 50 6.67 2.13 0.26
C GLN A 50 6.26 3.59 0.42
N LYS A 51 5.61 4.19 -0.59
CA LYS A 51 5.09 5.56 -0.52
C LYS A 51 4.02 5.67 0.57
N LEU A 52 3.04 4.78 0.59
CA LEU A 52 1.97 4.77 1.59
C LEU A 52 2.51 4.59 3.01
N ARG A 53 3.45 3.69 3.25
CA ARG A 53 4.10 3.52 4.56
C ARG A 53 4.96 4.73 4.94
N GLY A 54 5.58 5.40 3.97
CA GLY A 54 6.29 6.66 4.19
C GLY A 54 5.34 7.74 4.69
N ILE A 55 4.21 7.92 4.01
CA ILE A 55 3.15 8.84 4.42
C ILE A 55 2.62 8.42 5.80
N GLN A 56 2.38 7.12 6.03
CA GLN A 56 1.91 6.60 7.30
C GLN A 56 2.85 6.99 8.47
N ARG A 57 4.16 6.78 8.30
CA ARG A 57 5.15 7.07 9.34
C ARG A 57 5.36 8.56 9.58
N SER A 58 5.28 9.37 8.53
CA SER A 58 5.53 10.81 8.62
C SER A 58 4.36 11.59 9.21
N PHE A 59 3.13 11.12 9.03
CA PHE A 59 1.93 11.88 9.37
C PHE A 59 1.01 11.20 10.40
N PHE A 60 1.26 9.94 10.77
CA PHE A 60 0.43 9.19 11.72
C PHE A 60 1.29 8.62 12.85
N PRO A 61 1.73 9.45 13.82
CA PRO A 61 2.63 9.05 14.89
C PRO A 61 2.01 8.03 15.86
N GLU A 62 0.69 7.87 15.84
CA GLU A 62 -0.03 6.90 16.68
C GLU A 62 -0.18 5.51 16.05
N GLY A 63 0.13 5.34 14.75
CA GLY A 63 0.04 4.05 14.05
C GLY A 63 -1.36 3.48 13.99
#